data_AF-A0A0K8MDQ4-F1
#
_entry.id   AF-A0A0K8MDQ4-F1
#
_cell.length_a   1.000
_cell.length_b   1.000
_cell.length_c   1.000
_cell.angle_alpha   90.00
_cell.angle_beta   90.00
_cell.angle_gamma   90.00
#
_symmetry.space_group_name_H-M   'P 1'
#
loop_
_entity.id
_entity.type
_entity.pdbx_description
1 polymer ?
#
loop_
_entity_poly.entity_id
_entity_poly.type
_entity_poly.pdbx_seq_one_letter_code
_entity_poly.pdbx_strand_id
1 'polypeptide(L)'
;MKLNQLRDNPGARHSKKRVGRGIGSGLGKTSGSGQKGQKARTGVSLNGFEGGQNPLYRRLPKRGFKNIFRQEFSELTLVRLQRAIDSGRLDIQKTLTEEVLAEAGLVQKNTVGVKLLGNEGLTCAVTLEISKASKAASEVINKLKGKLTLLHQES
;
A
#
# COMPACT_ATOMS: atom_id res chain seq x y z
N MET A 1 -9.41 36.61 5.86
CA MET A 1 -9.38 35.91 7.17
C MET A 1 -8.36 36.59 8.06
N LYS A 2 -8.67 36.81 9.34
CA LYS A 2 -7.68 37.33 10.29
C LYS A 2 -6.86 36.16 10.85
N LEU A 3 -5.54 36.32 10.97
CA LEU A 3 -4.63 35.25 11.43
C LEU A 3 -4.99 34.69 12.82
N ASN A 4 -5.62 35.49 13.67
CA ASN A 4 -6.03 35.13 15.02
C ASN A 4 -7.33 34.31 15.11
N GLN A 5 -8.04 34.09 14.00
CA GLN A 5 -9.31 33.35 13.96
C GLN A 5 -9.19 31.99 13.29
N LEU A 6 -7.96 31.59 12.93
CA LEU A 6 -7.69 30.27 12.37
C LEU A 6 -7.82 29.22 13.47
N ARG A 7 -8.73 28.27 13.27
CA ARG A 7 -8.89 27.08 14.11
C ARG A 7 -9.02 25.86 13.21
N ASP A 8 -8.58 24.73 13.72
CA ASP A 8 -8.74 23.45 13.04
C ASP A 8 -10.20 22.99 13.08
N ASN A 9 -10.54 22.00 12.25
CA ASN A 9 -11.85 21.37 12.27
C ASN A 9 -12.10 20.69 13.62
N PRO A 10 -13.34 20.70 14.13
CA PRO A 10 -13.66 20.04 15.39
C PRO A 10 -13.32 18.55 15.28
N GLY A 11 -12.52 18.04 16.23
CA GLY A 11 -12.06 16.65 16.24
C GLY A 11 -10.71 16.40 15.55
N ALA A 12 -10.13 17.38 14.85
CA ALA A 12 -8.80 17.22 14.26
C ALA A 12 -7.68 17.02 15.30
N ARG A 13 -7.87 17.57 16.51
CA ARG A 13 -6.93 17.40 17.63
C ARG A 13 -7.66 17.03 18.92
N HIS A 14 -7.27 15.89 19.50
CA HIS A 14 -7.70 15.47 20.83
C HIS A 14 -6.74 15.97 21.92
N SER A 15 -7.28 16.26 23.10
CA SER A 15 -6.49 16.67 24.26
C SER A 15 -5.58 15.55 24.74
N LYS A 16 -4.28 15.83 24.89
CA LYS A 16 -3.32 14.84 25.43
C LYS A 16 -3.59 14.58 26.91
N LYS A 17 -3.60 13.30 27.28
CA LYS A 17 -3.67 12.86 28.68
C LYS A 17 -2.39 13.27 29.44
N ARG A 18 -2.51 14.15 30.43
CA ARG A 18 -1.38 14.58 31.29
C ARG A 18 -1.42 13.81 32.60
N VAL A 19 -0.51 12.86 32.76
CA VAL A 19 -0.42 11.99 33.96
C VAL A 19 0.25 12.71 35.14
N GLY A 20 -0.03 12.29 36.37
CA GLY A 20 0.64 12.82 37.57
C GLY A 20 0.28 14.28 37.90
N ARG A 21 -0.96 14.69 37.67
CA ARG A 21 -1.46 16.07 37.89
C ARG A 21 -2.67 16.11 38.82
N GLY A 22 -2.51 15.55 40.02
CA GLY A 22 -3.53 15.59 41.09
C GLY A 22 -4.66 14.57 40.94
N ILE A 23 -5.45 14.39 42.01
CA ILE A 23 -6.48 13.34 42.10
C ILE A 23 -7.64 13.61 41.13
N GLY A 24 -8.06 14.87 40.95
CA GLY A 24 -9.14 15.25 40.03
C GLY A 24 -8.88 14.90 38.55
N SER A 25 -7.62 14.62 38.17
CA SER A 25 -7.27 14.17 36.81
C SER A 25 -7.55 12.68 36.55
N GLY A 26 -7.89 11.88 37.58
CA GLY A 26 -8.03 10.42 37.49
C GLY A 26 -6.71 9.66 37.31
N LEU A 27 -5.58 10.36 37.14
CA LEU A 27 -4.24 9.79 36.92
C LEU A 27 -3.19 10.39 37.85
N GLY A 28 -3.59 10.94 38.99
CA GLY A 28 -2.68 11.61 39.90
C GLY A 28 -1.69 10.64 40.57
N LYS A 29 -2.22 9.71 41.36
CA LYS A 29 -1.43 8.92 42.31
C LYS A 29 -0.41 7.97 41.67
N THR A 30 -0.80 7.30 40.59
CA THR A 30 0.01 6.24 39.95
C THR A 30 0.33 6.51 38.50
N SER A 31 -0.09 7.66 37.96
CA SER A 31 0.08 8.01 36.54
C SER A 31 -0.45 6.96 35.53
N GLY A 32 -1.30 6.03 35.98
CA GLY A 32 -1.81 4.91 35.18
C GLY A 32 -0.91 3.66 35.15
N SER A 33 0.21 3.63 35.86
CA SER A 33 1.19 2.52 35.84
C SER A 33 0.89 1.40 36.85
N GLY A 34 -0.15 1.54 37.67
CA GLY A 34 -0.48 0.58 38.74
C GLY A 34 0.31 0.81 40.04
N GLN A 35 0.39 -0.23 40.88
CA GLN A 35 1.09 -0.18 42.18
C GLN A 35 2.54 -0.70 42.05
N LYS A 36 3.15 -1.21 43.12
CA LYS A 36 4.58 -1.56 43.25
C LYS A 36 5.00 -2.82 42.45
N GLY A 37 4.67 -2.91 41.16
CA GLY A 37 5.09 -3.98 40.25
C GLY A 37 6.27 -3.58 39.35
N GLN A 38 6.82 -4.54 38.61
CA GLN A 38 7.95 -4.32 37.70
C GLN A 38 7.66 -3.21 36.66
N LYS A 39 6.49 -3.26 36.00
CA LYS A 39 6.05 -2.27 34.99
C LYS A 39 5.81 -0.86 35.53
N ALA A 40 5.73 -0.69 36.85
CA ALA A 40 5.57 0.63 37.47
C ALA A 40 6.91 1.35 37.71
N ARG A 41 8.05 0.68 37.45
CA ARG A 41 9.39 1.25 37.56
C ARG A 41 9.87 1.78 36.21
N THR A 42 10.78 2.74 36.25
CA THR A 42 11.41 3.32 35.06
C THR A 42 12.31 2.31 34.36
N GLY A 43 12.31 2.31 33.02
CA GLY A 43 13.28 1.55 32.20
C GLY A 43 12.91 0.10 31.92
N VAL A 44 11.75 -0.39 32.39
CA VAL A 44 11.31 -1.77 32.11
C VAL A 44 10.70 -1.87 30.72
N SER A 45 11.28 -2.72 29.87
CA SER A 45 10.71 -3.14 28.58
C SER A 45 10.49 -4.65 28.61
N LEU A 46 9.23 -5.07 28.45
CA LEU A 46 8.82 -6.49 28.44
C LEU A 46 8.35 -6.92 27.04
N ASN A 47 8.84 -6.25 25.99
CA ASN A 47 8.43 -6.53 24.63
C ASN A 47 8.85 -7.96 24.24
N GLY A 48 7.86 -8.85 24.07
CA GLY A 48 8.08 -10.26 23.72
C GLY A 48 8.44 -11.18 24.88
N PHE A 49 8.36 -10.73 26.15
CA PHE A 49 8.57 -11.60 27.32
C PHE A 49 7.28 -12.33 27.71
N GLU A 50 7.31 -13.67 27.65
CA GLU A 50 6.17 -14.56 27.96
C GLU A 50 6.28 -15.21 29.35
N GLY A 51 6.85 -14.50 30.34
CA GLY A 51 6.87 -14.98 31.74
C GLY A 51 7.85 -16.12 32.03
N GLY A 52 8.87 -16.31 31.18
CA GLY A 52 9.84 -17.40 31.29
C GLY A 52 9.55 -18.59 30.36
N GLN A 53 8.38 -18.62 29.72
CA GLN A 53 8.11 -19.53 28.61
C GLN A 53 9.01 -19.22 27.42
N ASN A 54 9.37 -20.24 26.63
CA ASN A 54 10.10 -20.04 25.38
C ASN A 54 9.23 -19.21 24.41
N PRO A 55 9.67 -18.01 23.98
CA PRO A 55 8.82 -17.10 23.20
C PRO A 55 8.37 -17.68 21.86
N LEU A 56 7.22 -17.22 21.34
CA LEU A 56 6.65 -17.71 20.07
C LEU A 56 7.65 -17.69 18.91
N TYR A 57 8.46 -16.63 18.80
CA TYR A 57 9.47 -16.48 17.73
C TYR A 57 10.66 -17.43 17.85
N ARG A 58 10.83 -18.13 18.98
CA ARG A 58 11.79 -19.23 19.17
C ARG A 58 11.14 -20.60 19.06
N ARG A 59 9.86 -20.73 19.43
CA ARG A 59 9.10 -21.99 19.32
C ARG A 59 8.84 -22.40 17.87
N LEU A 60 8.50 -21.43 17.02
CA LEU A 60 8.22 -21.69 15.62
C LEU A 60 9.51 -21.74 14.80
N PRO A 61 9.65 -22.68 13.85
CA PRO A 61 10.77 -22.68 12.93
C PRO A 61 10.72 -21.47 12.01
N LYS A 62 11.88 -20.94 11.62
CA LYS A 62 11.96 -19.94 10.53
C LYS A 62 11.57 -20.63 9.23
N ARG A 63 10.62 -20.04 8.49
CA ARG A 63 10.10 -20.59 7.24
C ARG A 63 10.46 -19.68 6.06
N GLY A 64 10.94 -20.30 4.98
CA GLY A 64 11.26 -19.61 3.73
C GLY A 64 12.53 -18.75 3.80
N PHE A 65 12.72 -17.96 2.74
CA PHE A 65 13.80 -16.98 2.61
C PHE A 65 13.26 -15.73 1.90
N LYS A 66 13.92 -14.59 2.08
CA LYS A 66 13.60 -13.36 1.33
C LYS A 66 14.41 -13.35 0.03
N ASN A 67 13.74 -13.47 -1.11
CA ASN A 67 14.39 -13.30 -2.40
C ASN A 67 14.74 -11.81 -2.63
N ILE A 68 16.03 -11.48 -2.64
CA ILE A 68 16.54 -10.13 -2.87
C ILE A 68 16.46 -9.68 -4.34
N PHE A 69 16.34 -10.63 -5.26
CA PHE A 69 16.25 -10.38 -6.70
C PHE A 69 14.81 -10.37 -7.20
N ARG A 70 13.82 -10.33 -6.29
CA ARG A 70 12.41 -10.27 -6.67
C ARG A 70 12.16 -8.94 -7.38
N GLN A 71 11.87 -9.01 -8.67
CA GLN A 71 11.39 -7.87 -9.44
C GLN A 71 9.93 -7.62 -9.11
N GLU A 72 9.64 -6.41 -8.63
CA GLU A 72 8.28 -5.95 -8.36
C GLU A 72 7.79 -5.10 -9.54
N PHE A 73 6.72 -5.59 -10.18
CA PHE A 73 6.05 -4.91 -11.28
C PHE A 73 4.84 -4.15 -10.74
N SER A 74 4.52 -3.00 -11.32
CA SER A 74 3.27 -2.32 -11.04
C SER A 74 2.13 -3.04 -11.75
N GLU A 75 1.14 -3.47 -10.97
CA GLU A 75 0.01 -4.22 -11.47
C GLU A 75 -1.05 -3.29 -12.06
N LEU A 76 -1.39 -3.53 -13.33
CA LEU A 76 -2.48 -2.83 -14.02
C LEU A 76 -3.56 -3.85 -14.40
N THR A 77 -4.79 -3.59 -14.00
CA THR A 77 -5.94 -4.44 -14.35
C THR A 77 -6.72 -3.88 -15.55
N LEU A 78 -7.24 -4.77 -16.39
CA LEU A 78 -8.07 -4.41 -17.56
C LEU A 78 -9.26 -3.51 -17.20
N VAL A 79 -9.94 -3.78 -16.07
CA VAL A 79 -11.04 -2.96 -15.57
C VAL A 79 -10.59 -1.53 -15.23
N ARG A 80 -9.41 -1.38 -14.62
CA ARG A 80 -8.85 -0.06 -14.28
C ARG A 80 -8.45 0.71 -15.54
N LEU A 81 -7.96 -0.01 -16.55
CA LEU A 81 -7.64 0.54 -17.85
C LEU A 81 -8.91 1.05 -18.58
N GLN A 82 -9.98 0.26 -18.61
CA GLN A 82 -11.26 0.68 -19.19
C GLN A 82 -11.82 1.92 -18.48
N ARG A 83 -11.83 1.96 -17.14
CA ARG A 83 -12.30 3.15 -16.40
C ARG A 83 -11.51 4.42 -16.72
N ALA A 84 -10.21 4.29 -17.00
CA ALA A 84 -9.38 5.41 -17.38
C ALA A 84 -9.67 5.90 -18.81
N ILE A 85 -10.01 4.98 -19.70
CA ILE A 85 -10.51 5.31 -21.04
C ILE A 85 -11.87 6.02 -20.94
N ASP A 86 -12.81 5.47 -20.18
CA ASP A 86 -14.16 6.03 -20.03
C ASP A 86 -14.16 7.42 -19.40
N SER A 87 -13.19 7.69 -18.51
CA SER A 87 -13.00 9.01 -17.90
C SER A 87 -12.22 10.00 -18.77
N GLY A 88 -11.84 9.62 -20.00
CA GLY A 88 -11.08 10.47 -20.92
C GLY A 88 -9.65 10.76 -20.49
N ARG A 89 -9.10 9.97 -19.56
CA ARG A 89 -7.71 10.13 -19.08
C ARG A 89 -6.70 9.47 -20.03
N LEU A 90 -7.17 8.56 -20.88
CA LEU A 90 -6.34 7.85 -21.85
C LEU A 90 -6.95 7.96 -23.23
N ASP A 91 -6.12 8.35 -24.19
CA ASP A 91 -6.47 8.35 -25.61
C ASP A 91 -6.27 6.96 -26.21
N ILE A 92 -7.36 6.32 -26.66
CA ILE A 92 -7.34 4.98 -27.28
C ILE A 92 -6.53 4.97 -28.59
N GLN A 93 -6.42 6.13 -29.25
CA GLN A 93 -5.74 6.25 -30.55
C GLN A 93 -4.21 6.22 -30.44
N LYS A 94 -3.66 6.49 -29.27
CA LYS A 94 -2.21 6.51 -29.04
C LYS A 94 -1.75 5.17 -28.46
N THR A 95 -0.50 4.81 -28.73
CA THR A 95 0.16 3.70 -28.06
C THR A 95 0.31 4.02 -26.58
N LEU A 96 -0.29 3.19 -25.72
CA LEU A 96 -0.17 3.36 -24.27
C LEU A 96 1.13 2.71 -23.81
N THR A 97 2.16 3.53 -23.67
CA THR A 97 3.46 3.15 -23.10
C THR A 97 3.42 3.23 -21.57
N GLU A 98 4.41 2.64 -20.91
CA GLU A 98 4.52 2.67 -19.44
C GLU A 98 4.59 4.10 -18.88
N GLU A 99 5.20 5.03 -19.61
CA GLU A 99 5.29 6.45 -19.24
C GLU A 99 3.90 7.12 -19.25
N VAL A 100 3.12 6.90 -20.32
CA VAL A 100 1.77 7.44 -20.45
C VAL A 100 0.86 6.90 -19.35
N LEU A 101 0.99 5.61 -19.02
CA LEU A 101 0.23 4.99 -17.93
C LEU A 101 0.61 5.56 -16.55
N ALA A 102 1.88 5.92 -16.35
CA ALA A 102 2.34 6.54 -15.12
C ALA A 102 1.90 8.01 -15.00
N GLU A 103 1.92 8.77 -16.09
CA GLU A 103 1.40 10.15 -16.14
C GLU A 103 -0.11 10.21 -15.91
N ALA A 104 -0.85 9.22 -16.42
CA ALA A 104 -2.28 9.05 -16.14
C ALA A 104 -2.58 8.60 -14.69
N GLY A 105 -1.56 8.33 -13.87
CA GLY A 105 -1.70 7.91 -12.47
C GLY A 105 -2.24 6.48 -12.31
N LEU A 106 -2.10 5.64 -13.34
CA LEU A 106 -2.53 4.24 -13.31
C LEU A 106 -1.49 3.33 -12.71
N VAL A 107 -0.22 3.70 -12.85
CA VAL A 107 0.94 2.90 -12.53
C VAL A 107 1.92 3.74 -11.71
N GLN A 108 2.67 3.10 -10.80
CA GLN A 108 3.72 3.77 -10.04
C GLN A 108 5.02 3.84 -10.83
N LYS A 109 5.71 5.00 -10.81
CA LYS A 109 6.99 5.22 -11.53
C LYS A 109 8.19 4.44 -10.96
N ASN A 110 8.11 3.94 -9.72
CA ASN A 110 9.26 3.34 -9.01
C ASN A 110 9.33 1.81 -9.09
N THR A 111 8.66 1.18 -10.05
CA THR A 111 8.69 -0.29 -10.25
C THR A 111 9.54 -0.68 -11.44
N VAL A 112 9.90 -1.97 -11.55
CA VAL A 112 10.70 -2.50 -12.66
C VAL A 112 10.01 -2.34 -14.02
N GLY A 113 8.68 -2.34 -14.03
CA GLY A 113 7.85 -2.14 -15.22
C GLY A 113 6.38 -2.45 -14.92
N VAL A 114 5.54 -2.54 -15.96
CA VAL A 114 4.10 -2.76 -15.81
C VAL A 114 3.70 -4.20 -16.12
N LYS A 115 2.89 -4.80 -15.25
CA LYS A 115 2.27 -6.11 -15.49
C LYS A 115 0.77 -5.97 -15.66
N LEU A 116 0.26 -6.36 -16.84
CA LEU A 116 -1.17 -6.35 -17.13
C LEU A 116 -1.87 -7.64 -16.69
N LEU A 117 -2.97 -7.48 -15.94
CA LEU A 117 -3.75 -8.54 -15.33
C LEU A 117 -5.23 -8.40 -15.67
N GLY A 118 -5.97 -9.51 -15.65
CA GLY A 118 -7.43 -9.53 -15.75
C GLY A 118 -7.94 -10.48 -16.82
N ASN A 119 -9.19 -10.94 -16.63
CA ASN A 119 -9.84 -11.92 -17.50
C ASN A 119 -11.00 -11.31 -18.30
N GLU A 120 -11.48 -10.13 -17.90
CA GLU A 120 -12.65 -9.46 -18.48
C GLU A 120 -12.65 -7.96 -18.12
N GLY A 121 -13.56 -7.20 -18.73
CA GLY A 121 -13.80 -5.79 -18.40
C GLY A 121 -13.16 -4.76 -19.33
N LEU A 122 -12.43 -5.20 -20.37
CA LEU A 122 -12.06 -4.33 -21.49
C LEU A 122 -13.10 -4.48 -22.60
N THR A 123 -13.56 -3.37 -23.16
CA THR A 123 -14.54 -3.34 -24.27
C THR A 123 -13.97 -2.71 -25.53
N CYS A 124 -12.92 -1.90 -25.40
CA CYS A 124 -12.27 -1.20 -26.51
C CYS A 124 -11.01 -1.94 -26.99
N ALA A 125 -10.70 -1.81 -28.29
CA ALA A 125 -9.40 -2.22 -28.83
C ALA A 125 -8.33 -1.21 -28.40
N VAL A 126 -7.23 -1.68 -27.82
CA VAL A 126 -6.16 -0.81 -27.30
C VAL A 126 -4.80 -1.30 -27.79
N THR A 127 -3.88 -0.37 -28.05
CA THR A 127 -2.48 -0.65 -28.35
C THR A 127 -1.62 -0.40 -27.11
N LEU A 128 -1.06 -1.46 -26.52
CA LEU A 128 -0.29 -1.41 -25.27
C LEU A 128 1.17 -1.80 -25.52
N GLU A 129 2.10 -1.04 -24.93
CA GLU A 129 3.52 -1.36 -24.87
C GLU A 129 3.95 -1.44 -23.39
N ILE A 130 4.09 -2.67 -22.88
CA ILE A 130 4.28 -2.92 -21.44
C ILE A 130 5.29 -4.05 -21.20
N SER A 131 5.81 -4.16 -19.98
CA SER A 131 6.82 -5.16 -19.62
C SER A 131 6.29 -6.59 -19.60
N LYS A 132 5.14 -6.85 -18.94
CA LYS A 132 4.58 -8.20 -18.80
C LYS A 132 3.06 -8.21 -18.92
N ALA A 133 2.49 -9.33 -19.38
CA ALA A 133 1.04 -9.55 -19.38
C ALA A 133 0.71 -10.97 -18.89
N SER A 134 -0.43 -11.12 -18.20
CA SER A 134 -1.00 -12.44 -17.90
C SER A 134 -1.61 -13.05 -19.16
N LYS A 135 -1.63 -14.39 -19.23
CA LYS A 135 -2.21 -15.14 -20.37
C LYS A 135 -3.66 -14.73 -20.64
N ALA A 136 -4.47 -14.68 -19.59
CA ALA A 136 -5.87 -14.26 -19.69
C ALA A 136 -6.01 -12.82 -20.23
N ALA A 137 -5.15 -11.89 -19.79
CA ALA A 137 -5.21 -10.51 -20.26
C ALA A 137 -4.81 -10.40 -21.74
N SER A 138 -3.79 -11.15 -22.18
CA SER A 138 -3.41 -11.18 -23.59
C SER A 138 -4.50 -11.75 -24.49
N GLU A 139 -5.25 -12.76 -24.03
CA GLU A 139 -6.37 -13.34 -24.78
C GLU A 139 -7.51 -12.34 -24.96
N VAL A 140 -7.84 -11.56 -23.92
CA VAL A 140 -8.89 -10.54 -23.99
C VAL A 140 -8.51 -9.44 -24.99
N ILE A 141 -7.26 -8.98 -24.96
CA ILE A 141 -6.78 -7.95 -25.91
C ILE A 141 -6.84 -8.47 -27.34
N ASN A 142 -6.39 -9.70 -27.58
CA ASN A 142 -6.42 -10.31 -28.92
C ASN A 142 -7.86 -10.51 -29.42
N LYS A 143 -8.80 -10.92 -28.55
CA LYS A 143 -10.23 -11.04 -28.87
C LYS A 143 -10.83 -9.71 -29.31
N LEU A 144 -10.42 -8.61 -28.69
CA LEU A 144 -10.84 -7.25 -29.02
C LEU A 144 -10.05 -6.63 -30.19
N LYS A 145 -9.17 -7.40 -30.84
CA LYS A 145 -8.27 -6.94 -31.92
C LYS A 145 -7.33 -5.80 -31.51
N GLY A 146 -7.00 -5.70 -30.22
CA GLY A 146 -5.97 -4.81 -29.72
C GLY A 146 -4.56 -5.33 -30.03
N LYS A 147 -3.54 -4.49 -29.87
CA LYS A 147 -2.13 -4.84 -30.08
C LYS A 147 -1.38 -4.80 -28.75
N LEU A 148 -0.66 -5.86 -28.42
CA LEU A 148 0.17 -5.93 -27.22
C LEU A 148 1.63 -6.15 -27.63
N THR A 149 2.50 -5.19 -27.34
CA THR A 149 3.96 -5.31 -27.47
C THR A 149 4.58 -5.45 -26.07
N LEU A 150 5.38 -6.50 -25.90
CA LEU A 150 6.08 -6.77 -24.64
C LEU A 150 7.52 -6.24 -24.73
N LEU A 151 7.85 -5.25 -23.91
CA LEU A 151 9.15 -4.55 -23.94
C LEU A 151 10.27 -5.32 -23.21
N HIS A 152 9.91 -6.26 -22.35
CA HIS A 152 10.87 -7.05 -21.57
C HIS A 152 10.78 -8.53 -21.96
N GLN A 153 11.61 -8.94 -22.93
CA GLN A 153 11.85 -10.37 -23.18
C GLN A 153 12.73 -10.94 -22.06
N GLU A 154 12.28 -12.05 -21.48
CA GLU A 154 12.90 -12.69 -20.32
C GLU A 154 14.31 -13.17 -20.65
N SER A 155 15.25 -12.83 -19.76
CA SER A 155 16.46 -13.61 -19.45
C SER A 155 16.33 -14.13 -18.03
#